data_AF-A0A928HY52-F1
#
_entry.id   AF-A0A928HY52-F1
#
_cell.length_a   1.000
_cell.length_b   1.000
_cell.length_c   1.000
_cell.angle_alpha   90.00
_cell.angle_beta   90.00
_cell.angle_gamma   90.00
#
_symmetry.space_group_name_H-M   'P 1'
#
loop_
_entity.id
_entity.type
_entity.pdbx_description
1 polymer ?
#
loop_
_entity_poly.entity_id
_entity_poly.type
_entity_poly.pdbx_seq_one_letter_code
_entity_poly.pdbx_strand_id
1 'polypeptide(L)'
;MDKVTYFGCYDYTEEWYMVEMQIGVSTNEIVWEEFVCPQSIMPSHAWPRAYLPQYLNEEGTARICDIYQEPDEPISPARVVFFIYRHNLPDSLLKTPYGDFDLKPAGEIPERLVDHVEFDWFD
;
A
#
# COMPACT_ATOMS: atom_id res chain seq x y z
N MET A 1 12.23 7.70 16.15
CA MET A 1 11.54 6.39 16.18
C MET A 1 10.82 6.30 14.86
N ASP A 2 11.16 5.32 14.03
CA ASP A 2 10.60 5.23 12.68
C ASP A 2 9.10 4.95 12.79
N LYS A 3 8.30 5.77 12.10
CA LYS A 3 6.85 5.59 12.05
C LYS A 3 6.46 4.37 11.23
N VAL A 4 7.36 3.77 10.46
CA VAL A 4 7.11 2.53 9.71
C VAL A 4 8.04 1.46 10.25
N THR A 5 7.45 0.34 10.66
CA THR A 5 8.17 -0.80 11.25
C THR A 5 8.25 -1.99 10.30
N TYR A 6 7.47 -1.97 9.23
CA TYR A 6 7.47 -2.97 8.17
C TYR A 6 7.13 -2.33 6.83
N PHE A 7 7.85 -2.73 5.78
CA PHE A 7 7.57 -2.41 4.39
C PHE A 7 7.87 -3.63 3.53
N GLY A 8 6.89 -4.07 2.75
CA GLY A 8 7.03 -5.11 1.73
C GLY A 8 6.48 -4.62 0.40
N CYS A 9 7.22 -4.83 -0.68
CA CYS A 9 6.76 -4.60 -2.05
C CYS A 9 6.86 -5.93 -2.81
N TYR A 10 5.79 -6.31 -3.49
CA TYR A 10 5.65 -7.60 -4.17
C TYR A 10 5.16 -7.42 -5.59
N ASP A 11 5.62 -8.30 -6.48
CA ASP A 11 5.06 -8.43 -7.82
C ASP A 11 3.66 -9.04 -7.72
N TYR A 12 2.62 -8.25 -7.97
CA TYR A 12 1.24 -8.74 -8.00
C TYR A 12 0.84 -9.20 -9.38
N THR A 13 1.01 -8.34 -10.37
CA THR A 13 0.75 -8.64 -11.78
C THR A 13 1.78 -7.97 -12.66
N GLU A 14 1.65 -8.11 -13.98
CA GLU A 14 2.50 -7.38 -14.92
C GLU A 14 2.36 -5.85 -14.83
N GLU A 15 1.30 -5.35 -14.20
CA GLU A 15 0.96 -3.92 -14.14
C GLU A 15 0.92 -3.34 -12.72
N TRP A 16 0.88 -4.19 -11.69
CA TRP A 16 0.64 -3.75 -10.32
C TRP A 16 1.67 -4.32 -9.36
N TYR A 17 2.19 -3.45 -8.49
CA TYR A 17 2.81 -3.86 -7.25
C TYR A 17 1.75 -3.98 -6.16
N MET A 18 1.91 -4.97 -5.28
CA MET A 18 1.24 -5.00 -3.98
C MET A 18 2.23 -4.52 -2.92
N VAL A 19 1.82 -3.56 -2.12
CA VAL A 19 2.63 -2.98 -1.05
C VAL A 19 1.95 -3.26 0.28
N GLU A 20 2.70 -3.78 1.25
CA GLU A 20 2.29 -3.96 2.63
C GLU A 20 3.11 -3.05 3.54
N MET A 21 2.45 -2.34 4.47
CA MET A 21 3.12 -1.47 5.43
C MET A 21 2.55 -1.68 6.84
N GLN A 22 3.42 -1.60 7.86
CA GLN A 22 3.01 -1.41 9.25
C GLN A 22 3.46 -0.03 9.72
N ILE A 23 2.47 0.84 9.99
CA ILE A 23 2.64 2.25 10.29
C ILE A 23 2.20 2.50 11.74
N GLY A 24 3.05 3.15 12.54
CA GLY A 24 2.83 3.49 13.94
C GLY A 24 1.84 4.63 14.17
N VAL A 25 0.81 4.74 13.33
CA VAL A 25 -0.31 5.66 13.44
C VAL A 25 -1.61 4.85 13.39
N SER A 26 -2.70 5.48 13.81
CA SER A 26 -4.03 4.89 13.73
C SER A 26 -4.54 4.80 12.28
N THR A 27 -5.40 3.83 11.99
CA THR A 27 -5.97 3.62 10.65
C THR A 27 -6.67 4.85 10.06
N ASN A 28 -7.32 5.65 10.91
CA ASN A 28 -8.02 6.90 10.57
C ASN A 28 -7.09 8.14 10.46
N GLU A 29 -5.80 8.00 10.75
CA GLU A 29 -4.80 9.06 10.57
C GLU A 29 -4.06 8.96 9.23
N ILE A 30 -4.33 7.91 8.45
CA ILE A 30 -3.70 7.68 7.15
C ILE A 30 -4.39 8.54 6.09
N VAL A 31 -3.61 9.42 5.45
CA VAL A 31 -4.06 10.26 4.33
C VAL A 31 -3.54 9.64 3.03
N TRP A 32 -4.35 8.80 2.40
CA TRP A 32 -3.95 8.01 1.22
C TRP A 32 -3.55 8.86 0.02
N GLU A 33 -4.05 10.08 -0.12
CA GLU A 33 -3.70 11.01 -1.18
C GLU A 33 -2.22 11.46 -1.14
N GLU A 34 -1.57 11.31 0.01
CA GLU A 34 -0.16 11.65 0.21
C GLU A 34 0.78 10.47 -0.13
N PHE A 35 0.23 9.30 -0.44
CA PHE A 35 0.97 8.12 -0.92
C PHE A 35 1.10 8.18 -2.42
N VAL A 36 2.22 8.72 -2.91
CA VAL A 36 2.41 9.03 -4.33
C VAL A 36 3.73 8.48 -4.85
N CYS A 37 3.76 8.14 -6.13
CA CYS A 37 4.98 7.77 -6.85
C CYS A 37 5.31 8.87 -7.86
N PRO A 38 6.16 9.84 -7.50
CA PRO A 38 6.48 10.93 -8.41
C PRO A 38 7.08 10.43 -9.72
N GLN A 39 6.57 10.95 -10.83
CA GLN A 39 7.13 10.71 -12.16
C GLN A 39 7.49 12.06 -12.79
N SER A 40 8.77 12.22 -13.14
CA SER A 40 9.30 13.48 -13.70
C SER A 40 8.65 13.89 -15.02
N ILE A 41 8.13 12.92 -15.78
CA ILE A 41 7.50 13.12 -17.09
C ILE A 41 5.99 13.40 -17.01
N MET A 42 5.37 13.28 -15.83
CA MET A 42 3.92 13.48 -15.64
C MET A 42 3.64 14.59 -14.63
N PRO A 43 2.54 15.36 -14.80
CA PRO A 43 2.13 16.33 -13.80
C PRO A 43 1.72 15.62 -12.50
N SER A 44 1.86 16.31 -11.36
CA SER A 44 1.69 15.70 -10.03
C SER A 44 0.32 15.11 -9.73
N HIS A 45 -0.74 15.61 -10.39
CA HIS A 45 -2.08 15.05 -10.27
C HIS A 45 -2.24 13.70 -10.98
N ALA A 46 -1.32 13.35 -11.87
CA ALA A 46 -1.32 12.11 -12.63
C ALA A 46 -0.26 11.11 -12.15
N TRP A 47 0.44 11.42 -11.05
CA TRP A 47 1.34 10.46 -10.42
C TRP A 47 0.56 9.26 -9.90
N PRO A 48 1.06 8.02 -10.08
CA PRO A 48 0.48 6.85 -9.45
C PRO A 48 0.36 7.04 -7.95
N ARG A 49 -0.74 6.56 -7.38
CA ARG A 49 -1.08 6.66 -5.96
C ARG A 49 -1.42 5.29 -5.41
N ALA A 50 -1.46 5.19 -4.08
CA ALA A 50 -2.05 4.04 -3.43
C ALA A 50 -3.46 3.79 -3.96
N TYR A 51 -3.68 2.61 -4.50
CA TYR A 51 -4.96 2.14 -5.02
C TYR A 51 -5.49 1.02 -4.13
N LEU A 52 -6.81 1.03 -3.91
CA LEU A 52 -7.54 0.02 -3.14
C LEU A 52 -6.87 -0.31 -1.78
N PRO A 53 -6.70 0.69 -0.90
CA PRO A 53 -6.17 0.43 0.43
C PRO A 53 -7.07 -0.51 1.22
N GLN A 54 -6.44 -1.45 1.90
CA GLN A 54 -7.06 -2.49 2.72
C GLN A 54 -6.36 -2.54 4.07
N TYR A 55 -7.15 -2.73 5.13
CA TYR A 55 -6.66 -2.77 6.50
C TYR A 55 -6.62 -4.20 7.00
N LEU A 56 -5.50 -4.59 7.61
CA LEU A 56 -5.26 -5.93 8.12
C LEU A 56 -5.16 -5.94 9.65
N ASN A 57 -5.31 -7.12 10.24
CA ASN A 57 -4.92 -7.35 11.64
C ASN A 57 -3.40 -7.25 11.83
N GLU A 58 -2.94 -7.25 13.08
CA GLU A 58 -1.52 -7.08 13.43
C GLU A 58 -0.63 -8.14 12.79
N GLU A 59 -1.13 -9.36 12.58
CA GLU A 59 -0.38 -10.46 11.96
C GLU A 59 -0.40 -10.41 10.42
N GLY A 60 -1.25 -9.56 9.83
CA GLY A 60 -1.46 -9.50 8.38
C GLY A 60 -2.00 -10.81 7.81
N THR A 61 -2.89 -11.47 8.54
CA THR A 61 -3.52 -12.76 8.21
C THR A 61 -5.01 -12.65 7.93
N ALA A 62 -5.62 -11.47 8.13
CA ALA A 62 -7.01 -11.22 7.80
C ALA A 62 -7.25 -9.73 7.60
N ARG A 63 -8.23 -9.38 6.76
CA ARG A 63 -8.78 -8.02 6.71
C ARG A 63 -9.69 -7.77 7.91
N ILE A 64 -9.67 -6.54 8.40
CA ILE A 64 -10.49 -6.11 9.54
C ILE A 64 -11.74 -5.32 9.14
N CYS A 65 -11.89 -5.03 7.85
CA CYS A 65 -13.05 -4.39 7.24
C CYS A 65 -13.15 -4.81 5.75
N ASP A 66 -14.27 -4.47 5.12
CA ASP A 66 -14.46 -4.71 3.67
C ASP A 66 -13.59 -3.76 2.83
N ILE A 67 -13.38 -4.11 1.55
CA ILE A 67 -12.73 -3.20 0.59
C ILE A 67 -13.51 -1.89 0.46
N TYR A 68 -12.80 -0.80 0.18
CA TYR A 68 -13.36 0.56 0.12
C TYR A 68 -13.91 1.11 1.45
N GLN A 69 -13.74 0.39 2.56
CA GLN A 69 -14.14 0.85 3.88
C GLN A 69 -12.92 1.09 4.78
N GLU A 70 -13.09 2.02 5.73
CA GLU A 70 -12.20 2.15 6.88
C GLU A 70 -12.76 1.31 8.04
N PRO A 71 -11.92 0.80 8.96
CA PRO A 71 -12.39 0.09 10.14
C PRO A 71 -13.25 1.00 11.04
N ASP A 72 -14.35 0.45 11.57
CA ASP A 72 -15.25 1.18 12.49
C ASP A 72 -14.52 1.65 13.75
N GLU A 73 -13.60 0.81 14.26
CA GLU A 73 -12.77 1.13 15.41
C GLU A 73 -11.33 1.43 14.94
N PRO A 74 -10.77 2.60 15.30
CA PRO A 74 -9.39 2.93 14.93
C PRO A 74 -8.39 1.98 15.59
N ILE A 75 -7.49 1.40 14.79
CA ILE A 75 -6.46 0.45 15.26
C ILE A 75 -5.07 1.06 15.09
N SER A 76 -4.20 0.88 16.10
CA SER A 76 -2.79 1.30 16.07
C SER A 76 -1.89 0.20 16.66
N PRO A 77 -0.78 -0.17 16.01
CA PRO A 77 -0.32 0.33 14.71
C PRO A 77 -1.21 -0.15 13.56
N ALA A 78 -1.38 0.68 12.54
CA ALA A 78 -2.08 0.30 11.32
C ALA A 78 -1.21 -0.65 10.49
N ARG A 79 -1.75 -1.83 10.14
CA ARG A 79 -1.20 -2.67 9.08
C ARG A 79 -2.09 -2.59 7.85
N VAL A 80 -1.50 -2.27 6.72
CA VAL A 80 -2.22 -1.97 5.50
C VAL A 80 -1.60 -2.63 4.29
N VAL A 81 -2.44 -2.95 3.31
CA VAL A 81 -2.05 -3.35 1.97
C VAL A 81 -2.71 -2.43 0.95
N PHE A 82 -1.99 -2.06 -0.10
CA PHE A 82 -2.51 -1.29 -1.21
C PHE A 82 -1.72 -1.64 -2.48
N PHE A 83 -2.19 -1.14 -3.61
CA PHE A 83 -1.58 -1.39 -4.90
C PHE A 83 -1.02 -0.13 -5.52
N ILE A 84 0.07 -0.28 -6.27
CA ILE A 84 0.67 0.79 -7.06
C ILE A 84 0.76 0.35 -8.51
N TYR A 85 0.17 1.14 -9.41
CA TYR A 85 0.29 0.92 -10.85
C TYR A 85 1.73 1.19 -11.29
N ARG A 86 2.37 0.20 -11.93
CA ARG A 86 3.82 0.23 -12.19
C ARG A 86 4.23 0.66 -13.59
N HIS A 87 3.27 0.89 -14.49
CA HIS A 87 3.60 1.27 -15.86
C HIS A 87 4.42 2.58 -15.88
N ASN A 88 5.58 2.53 -16.52
CA ASN A 88 6.52 3.65 -16.63
C ASN A 88 6.91 4.28 -15.28
N LEU A 89 7.23 3.48 -14.24
CA LEU A 89 7.88 3.98 -13.01
C LEU A 89 9.42 3.93 -13.13
N PRO A 90 10.09 4.97 -13.69
CA PRO A 90 11.54 4.95 -13.87
C PRO A 90 12.31 4.94 -12.54
N ASP A 91 11.76 5.63 -11.53
CA ASP A 91 12.44 5.86 -10.25
C ASP A 91 11.92 4.92 -9.14
N SER A 92 10.83 4.19 -9.39
CA SER A 92 10.20 3.19 -8.49
C SER A 92 10.21 3.61 -7.00
N LEU A 93 9.88 4.86 -6.70
CA LEU A 93 9.93 5.40 -5.34
C LEU A 93 8.53 5.79 -4.88
N LEU A 94 8.06 5.18 -3.80
CA LEU A 94 6.86 5.59 -3.08
C LEU A 94 7.23 6.66 -2.04
N LYS A 95 6.61 7.83 -2.15
CA LYS A 95 6.66 8.87 -1.12
C LYS A 95 5.42 8.80 -0.26
N THR A 96 5.62 8.88 1.05
CA THR A 96 4.55 8.92 2.04
C THR A 96 4.87 9.96 3.12
N PRO A 97 3.89 10.35 3.96
CA PRO A 97 4.16 11.20 5.12
C PRO A 97 5.06 10.55 6.18
N TYR A 98 5.30 9.25 6.05
CA TYR A 98 6.03 8.43 7.01
C TYR A 98 7.43 8.05 6.51
N GLY A 99 7.80 8.45 5.29
CA GLY A 99 9.09 8.17 4.67
C GLY A 99 8.99 7.91 3.17
N ASP A 100 10.16 7.77 2.57
CA ASP A 100 10.35 7.39 1.17
C ASP A 100 10.76 5.91 1.09
N PHE A 101 10.11 5.13 0.22
CA PHE A 101 10.29 3.68 0.12
C PHE A 101 10.54 3.23 -1.32
N ASP A 102 11.57 2.42 -1.52
CA ASP A 102 11.91 1.85 -2.82
C ASP A 102 10.92 0.70 -3.16
N LEU A 103 10.23 0.81 -4.28
CA LEU A 103 9.25 -0.15 -4.78
C LEU A 103 9.88 -1.31 -5.55
N LYS A 104 11.19 -1.57 -5.38
CA LYS A 104 11.80 -2.83 -5.85
C LYS A 104 11.10 -4.02 -5.20
N PRO A 105 10.47 -4.91 -5.98
CA PRO A 105 9.85 -6.11 -5.46
C PRO A 105 10.88 -6.95 -4.70
N ALA A 106 10.57 -7.30 -3.45
CA ALA A 106 11.44 -8.09 -2.59
C ALA A 106 11.31 -9.60 -2.84
N GLY A 107 10.32 -10.04 -3.64
CA GLY A 107 10.05 -11.44 -3.95
C GLY A 107 8.58 -11.71 -4.24
N GLU A 108 8.20 -12.98 -4.08
CA GLU A 108 6.81 -13.44 -4.21
C GLU A 108 5.92 -12.91 -3.09
N ILE A 109 4.61 -12.89 -3.35
CA ILE A 109 3.60 -12.50 -2.37
C ILE A 109 3.57 -13.54 -1.24
N PRO A 110 3.64 -13.10 0.04
CA PRO A 110 3.46 -14.00 1.18
C PRO A 110 2.12 -14.74 1.10
N GLU A 111 2.14 -16.06 1.27
CA GLU A 111 0.95 -16.92 1.21
C GLU A 111 -0.21 -16.41 2.07
N ARG A 112 0.09 -15.86 3.26
CA ARG A 112 -0.90 -15.27 4.18
C ARG A 112 -1.71 -14.10 3.60
N LEU A 113 -1.22 -13.44 2.54
CA LEU A 113 -1.90 -12.33 1.88
C LEU A 113 -2.75 -12.79 0.69
N VAL A 114 -2.39 -13.93 0.08
CA VAL A 114 -3.02 -14.43 -1.17
C VAL A 114 -4.52 -14.65 -0.99
N ASP A 115 -4.95 -15.17 0.16
CA ASP A 115 -6.33 -15.58 0.40
C ASP A 115 -7.24 -14.44 0.91
N HIS A 116 -6.68 -13.28 1.24
CA HIS A 116 -7.42 -12.25 1.98
C HIS A 116 -7.31 -10.84 1.41
N VAL A 117 -6.31 -10.58 0.55
CA VAL A 117 -6.22 -9.32 -0.17
C VAL A 117 -7.00 -9.44 -1.47
N GLU A 118 -8.00 -8.59 -1.65
CA GLU A 118 -8.76 -8.54 -2.91
C GLU A 118 -8.21 -7.46 -3.84
N PHE A 119 -8.42 -7.67 -5.13
CA PHE A 119 -8.17 -6.67 -6.15
C PHE A 119 -9.43 -6.52 -6.99
N ASP A 120 -9.99 -5.31 -7.04
CA ASP A 120 -11.13 -5.00 -7.89
C ASP A 120 -10.63 -4.62 -9.28
N TRP A 121 -10.88 -5.49 -10.24
CA TRP A 121 -10.58 -5.24 -11.63
C TRP A 121 -11.71 -4.37 -12.19
N PHE A 122 -11.42 -3.11 -12.51
CA PHE A 122 -12.35 -2.33 -13.32
C PHE A 122 -12.49 -3.00 -14.69
N ASP A 123 -13.61 -3.70 -14.91
CA ASP A 123 -14.08 -4.16 -16.23
C ASP A 123 -14.57 -2.97 -17.09
#